data_AF-A0A7C9U472-F1
#
_entry.id   AF-A0A7C9U472-F1
#
_cell.length_a   1.000
_cell.length_b   1.000
_cell.length_c   1.000
_cell.angle_alpha   90.00
_cell.angle_beta   90.00
_cell.angle_gamma   90.00
#
_symmetry.space_group_name_H-M   'P 1'
#
loop_
_entity.id
_entity.type
_entity.pdbx_description
1 polymer ?
#
loop_
_entity_poly.entity_id
_entity_poly.type
_entity_poly.pdbx_seq_one_letter_code
_entity_poly.pdbx_strand_id
1 'polypeptide(L)'
;MQRHPETEKIYLEIGFRSPYPNDSLKTIELFGVPGEKRGSGESVVSEKVKRFFDDLMVSKIFRESRRLPDCDFEYLKIWLYDTETTNKERGYRIPTIDNRDLKINPTTSASKLEGIYVLDNELTDREYERWKKNARSLFAPLFGQFIAPPDASSAFSDRSIADNPLVKLMKPAFEVLETMTDAVDPYARMKQRLFFNALIIQVD
;
A
#
# COMPACT_ATOMS: atom_id res chain seq x y z
N MET A 1 -36.90 5.86 -7.02
CA MET A 1 -35.55 5.38 -6.65
C MET A 1 -34.54 6.31 -7.29
N GLN A 2 -33.93 7.21 -6.51
CA GLN A 2 -32.79 8.01 -6.97
C GLN A 2 -31.61 7.05 -7.16
N ARG A 3 -31.15 6.89 -8.40
CA ARG A 3 -29.87 6.26 -8.67
C ARG A 3 -28.81 7.25 -8.19
N HIS A 4 -28.14 6.95 -7.09
CA HIS A 4 -26.88 7.61 -6.78
C HIS A 4 -25.96 7.38 -7.98
N PRO A 5 -25.38 8.43 -8.60
CA PRO A 5 -24.35 8.21 -9.60
C PRO A 5 -23.21 7.49 -8.87
N GLU A 6 -22.84 6.30 -9.36
CA GLU A 6 -21.61 5.66 -8.94
C GLU A 6 -20.50 6.68 -9.15
N THR A 7 -19.92 7.17 -8.06
CA THR A 7 -18.81 8.10 -8.11
C THR A 7 -17.68 7.40 -8.83
N GLU A 8 -17.37 7.90 -10.03
CA GLU A 8 -16.24 7.45 -10.85
C GLU A 8 -14.98 7.37 -9.95
N LYS A 9 -14.42 6.16 -9.81
CA LYS A 9 -13.19 5.98 -9.03
C LYS A 9 -12.03 6.58 -9.82
N ILE A 10 -11.39 7.59 -9.23
CA ILE A 10 -10.26 8.31 -9.84
C ILE A 10 -8.97 7.79 -9.21
N TYR A 11 -8.03 7.41 -10.06
CA TYR A 11 -6.69 7.00 -9.67
C TYR A 11 -5.68 7.96 -10.28
N LEU A 12 -4.76 8.43 -9.45
CA LEU A 12 -3.77 9.45 -9.79
C LEU A 12 -2.36 8.93 -9.54
N GLU A 13 -1.41 9.72 -10.03
CA GLU A 13 0.01 9.58 -9.80
C GLU A 13 0.47 10.60 -8.74
N ILE A 14 1.38 10.20 -7.85
CA ILE A 14 2.06 11.12 -6.93
C ILE A 14 3.56 10.84 -6.90
N GLY A 15 4.36 11.90 -7.03
CA GLY A 15 5.81 11.84 -6.90
C GLY A 15 6.28 12.29 -5.53
N PHE A 16 7.31 11.63 -5.03
CA PHE A 16 8.03 11.96 -3.80
C PHE A 16 9.51 12.16 -4.10
N ARG A 17 10.12 13.16 -3.48
CA ARG A 17 11.55 13.43 -3.60
C ARG A 17 12.27 12.99 -2.33
N SER A 18 13.43 12.38 -2.50
CA SER A 18 14.30 11.95 -1.41
C SER A 18 14.67 13.16 -0.52
N PRO A 19 14.54 13.04 0.82
CA PRO A 19 15.05 14.04 1.74
C PRO A 19 16.58 13.97 1.87
N TYR A 20 17.24 13.02 1.20
CA TYR A 20 18.67 12.76 1.30
C TYR A 20 19.36 13.13 -0.03
N PRO A 21 20.02 14.30 -0.11
CA PRO A 21 20.49 14.86 -1.38
C PRO A 21 21.59 14.03 -2.06
N ASN A 22 22.34 13.24 -1.31
CA ASN A 22 23.49 12.47 -1.79
C ASN A 22 23.19 10.98 -2.00
N ASP A 23 21.97 10.52 -1.73
CA ASP A 23 21.61 9.10 -1.90
C ASP A 23 21.41 8.77 -3.39
N SER A 24 21.63 7.51 -3.77
CA SER A 24 21.43 7.05 -5.15
C SER A 24 19.96 7.15 -5.58
N LEU A 25 19.02 6.81 -4.69
CA LEU A 25 17.60 6.96 -4.94
C LEU A 25 17.13 8.42 -4.76
N LYS A 26 16.67 9.07 -5.84
CA LYS A 26 16.26 10.48 -5.84
C LYS A 26 14.76 10.68 -5.71
N THR A 27 13.97 9.83 -6.33
CA THR A 27 12.53 10.01 -6.50
C THR A 27 11.79 8.68 -6.45
N ILE A 28 10.56 8.74 -5.94
CA ILE A 28 9.62 7.62 -5.92
C ILE A 28 8.29 8.12 -6.47
N GLU A 29 7.78 7.48 -7.51
CA GLU A 29 6.48 7.77 -8.10
C GLU A 29 5.52 6.63 -7.78
N LEU A 30 4.34 6.98 -7.29
CA LEU A 30 3.26 6.04 -6.99
C LEU A 30 2.11 6.21 -7.96
N PHE A 31 1.76 5.14 -8.67
CA PHE A 31 0.63 5.10 -9.58
C PHE A 31 -0.51 4.26 -9.00
N GLY A 32 -1.75 4.64 -9.30
CA GLY A 32 -2.93 3.95 -8.77
C GLY A 32 -3.39 4.50 -7.42
N VAL A 33 -2.98 5.73 -7.07
CA VAL A 33 -3.34 6.36 -5.80
C VAL A 33 -4.75 6.94 -5.88
N PRO A 34 -5.67 6.61 -4.97
CA PRO A 34 -7.02 7.16 -5.01
C PRO A 34 -7.03 8.70 -4.92
N GLY A 35 -7.70 9.32 -5.87
CA GLY A 35 -7.90 10.76 -5.97
C GLY A 35 -9.36 11.18 -5.75
N GLU A 36 -9.57 12.49 -5.63
CA GLU A 36 -10.88 13.11 -5.48
C GLU A 36 -11.03 14.30 -6.43
N LYS A 37 -12.25 14.50 -6.96
CA LYS A 37 -12.61 15.70 -7.72
C LYS A 37 -12.94 16.83 -6.75
N ARG A 38 -12.21 17.94 -6.83
CA ARG A 38 -12.57 19.19 -6.15
C ARG A 38 -13.82 19.80 -6.80
N GLY A 39 -14.47 20.73 -6.09
CA GLY A 39 -15.58 21.51 -6.65
C GLY A 39 -15.23 22.30 -7.91
N SER A 40 -13.94 22.51 -8.20
CA SER A 40 -13.40 23.08 -9.44
C SER A 40 -13.31 22.11 -10.62
N GLY A 41 -13.59 20.82 -10.41
CA GLY A 41 -13.40 19.75 -11.40
C GLY A 41 -11.98 19.17 -11.46
N GLU A 42 -11.02 19.79 -10.77
CA GLU A 42 -9.64 19.30 -10.66
C GLU A 42 -9.57 17.99 -9.87
N SER A 43 -8.83 17.01 -10.37
CA SER A 43 -8.57 15.75 -9.65
C SER A 43 -7.30 15.87 -8.82
N VAL A 44 -7.40 15.64 -7.51
CA VAL A 44 -6.27 15.80 -6.58
C VAL A 44 -6.13 14.59 -5.66
N VAL A 45 -4.92 14.35 -5.17
CA VAL A 45 -4.69 13.45 -4.03
C VAL A 45 -4.67 14.27 -2.75
N SER A 46 -5.49 13.89 -1.78
CA SER A 46 -5.57 14.59 -0.49
C SER A 46 -4.27 14.46 0.30
N GLU A 47 -3.97 15.45 1.15
CA GLU A 47 -2.77 15.45 2.00
C GLU A 47 -2.73 14.23 2.93
N LYS A 48 -3.88 13.78 3.43
CA LYS A 48 -3.99 12.57 4.25
C LYS A 48 -3.51 11.33 3.49
N VAL A 49 -3.88 11.20 2.22
CA VAL A 49 -3.47 10.07 1.38
C VAL A 49 -1.98 10.15 1.05
N LYS A 50 -1.44 11.34 0.77
CA LYS A 50 0.00 11.53 0.57
C LYS A 50 0.81 11.09 1.80
N ARG A 51 0.42 11.56 2.99
CA ARG A 51 1.08 11.19 4.27
C ARG A 51 0.98 9.70 4.58
N PHE A 52 -0.16 9.09 4.30
CA PHE A 52 -0.33 7.63 4.45
C PHE A 52 0.73 6.85 3.66
N PHE A 53 0.93 7.18 2.38
CA PHE A 53 1.94 6.51 1.57
C PHE A 53 3.37 6.88 1.99
N ASP A 54 3.59 8.13 2.40
CA ASP A 54 4.89 8.58 2.88
C ASP A 54 5.34 7.78 4.10
N ASP A 55 4.53 7.79 5.15
CA ASP A 55 4.84 7.20 6.45
C ASP A 55 4.97 5.67 6.39
N LEU A 56 4.09 5.01 5.63
CA LEU A 56 4.08 3.54 5.57
C LEU A 56 5.13 2.98 4.62
N MET A 57 5.56 3.74 3.61
CA MET A 57 6.32 3.15 2.52
C MET A 57 7.44 4.03 1.99
N VAL A 58 7.13 5.21 1.45
CA VAL A 58 8.09 6.01 0.71
C VAL A 58 9.28 6.42 1.58
N SER A 59 9.02 7.02 2.75
CA SER A 59 10.07 7.40 3.70
C SER A 59 10.91 6.21 4.16
N LYS A 60 10.34 5.01 4.21
CA LYS A 60 11.08 3.78 4.54
C LYS A 60 11.94 3.31 3.40
N ILE A 61 11.43 3.32 2.17
CA ILE A 61 12.22 2.97 0.97
C ILE A 61 13.41 3.93 0.85
N PHE A 62 13.22 5.24 0.98
CA PHE A 62 14.34 6.21 0.98
C PHE A 62 15.34 5.96 2.11
N ARG A 63 14.88 5.56 3.30
CA ARG A 63 15.79 5.28 4.42
C ARG A 63 16.59 4.00 4.20
N GLU A 64 15.96 2.96 3.66
CA GLU A 64 16.58 1.66 3.45
C GLU A 64 17.49 1.65 2.21
N SER A 65 17.17 2.43 1.16
CA SER A 65 18.03 2.58 -0.03
C SER A 65 19.43 3.10 0.31
N ARG A 66 19.57 3.89 1.38
CA ARG A 66 20.86 4.36 1.92
C ARG A 66 21.84 3.25 2.27
N ARG A 67 21.32 2.08 2.62
CA ARG A 67 22.14 0.91 2.94
C ARG A 67 22.60 0.17 1.68
N LEU A 68 22.18 0.63 0.51
CA LEU A 68 22.43 0.04 -0.79
C LEU A 68 23.06 1.07 -1.75
N PRO A 69 24.25 1.62 -1.42
CA PRO A 69 24.87 2.69 -2.20
C PRO A 69 25.23 2.30 -3.64
N ASP A 70 25.45 1.01 -3.90
CA ASP A 70 25.80 0.47 -5.21
C ASP A 70 24.58 -0.08 -5.98
N CYS A 71 23.36 0.27 -5.56
CA CYS A 71 22.15 -0.10 -6.27
C CYS A 71 21.81 0.96 -7.33
N ASP A 72 21.72 0.53 -8.58
CA ASP A 72 21.09 1.30 -9.62
C ASP A 72 19.57 1.20 -9.43
N PHE A 73 18.94 2.35 -9.25
CA PHE A 73 17.52 2.48 -8.98
C PHE A 73 16.72 2.85 -10.23
N GLU A 74 17.37 3.29 -11.32
CA GLU A 74 16.80 3.91 -12.53
C GLU A 74 15.75 3.02 -13.25
N TYR A 75 15.64 1.74 -12.87
CA TYR A 75 14.74 0.75 -13.48
C TYR A 75 13.85 -0.02 -12.50
N LEU A 76 13.85 0.32 -11.21
CA LEU A 76 13.18 -0.49 -10.20
C LEU A 76 11.67 -0.20 -10.16
N LYS A 77 10.87 -1.11 -10.74
CA LYS A 77 9.40 -1.05 -10.73
C LYS A 77 8.83 -2.08 -9.76
N ILE A 78 8.04 -1.63 -8.79
CA ILE A 78 7.45 -2.47 -7.75
C ILE A 78 5.94 -2.45 -7.83
N TRP A 79 5.33 -3.59 -7.55
CA TRP A 79 3.90 -3.84 -7.61
C TRP A 79 3.40 -4.39 -6.29
N LEU A 80 2.48 -3.68 -5.65
CA LEU A 80 1.74 -4.18 -4.48
C LEU A 80 0.41 -4.78 -4.98
N TYR A 81 0.08 -6.02 -4.60
CA TYR A 81 -0.98 -6.82 -5.23
C TYR A 81 -2.13 -7.21 -4.29
N ASP A 82 -3.37 -7.16 -4.82
CA ASP A 82 -4.56 -7.91 -4.38
C ASP A 82 -4.92 -8.92 -5.50
N THR A 83 -4.88 -10.22 -5.16
CA THR A 83 -5.13 -11.34 -6.07
C THR A 83 -6.56 -11.42 -6.60
N GLU A 84 -7.53 -10.85 -5.89
CA GLU A 84 -8.96 -11.09 -6.12
C GLU A 84 -9.58 -10.11 -7.14
N THR A 85 -9.01 -8.91 -7.29
CA THR A 85 -9.56 -7.87 -8.19
C THR A 85 -9.20 -8.11 -9.66
N THR A 86 -10.18 -8.21 -10.57
CA THR A 86 -9.92 -8.44 -12.01
C THR A 86 -9.37 -7.20 -12.72
N ASN A 87 -8.67 -7.37 -13.86
CA ASN A 87 -8.13 -6.26 -14.66
C ASN A 87 -9.17 -5.18 -15.01
N LYS A 88 -10.44 -5.57 -15.20
CA LYS A 88 -11.53 -4.64 -15.52
C LYS A 88 -11.94 -3.76 -14.33
N GLU A 89 -11.74 -4.25 -13.11
CA GLU A 89 -12.12 -3.58 -11.85
C GLU A 89 -11.01 -2.68 -11.32
N ARG A 90 -9.78 -2.80 -11.84
CA ARG A 90 -8.60 -2.05 -11.38
C ARG A 90 -8.64 -0.57 -11.76
N GLY A 91 -9.23 -0.23 -12.90
CA GLY A 91 -9.33 1.16 -13.36
C GLY A 91 -8.04 1.76 -13.96
N TYR A 92 -6.92 1.03 -14.02
CA TYR A 92 -5.69 1.43 -14.71
C TYR A 92 -4.90 0.21 -15.23
N ARG A 93 -4.02 0.44 -16.20
CA ARG A 93 -3.24 -0.60 -16.87
C ARG A 93 -2.06 -1.04 -16.00
N ILE A 94 -1.85 -2.34 -15.92
CA ILE A 94 -0.70 -2.94 -15.23
C ILE A 94 0.20 -3.68 -16.24
N PRO A 95 1.53 -3.62 -16.09
CA PRO A 95 2.45 -4.55 -16.73
C PRO A 95 2.12 -6.03 -16.56
N THR A 96 2.50 -6.78 -17.58
CA THR A 96 2.46 -8.23 -17.58
C THR A 96 3.58 -8.74 -16.67
N ILE A 97 3.21 -9.57 -15.69
CA ILE A 97 4.19 -10.26 -14.84
C ILE A 97 4.63 -11.54 -15.56
N ASP A 98 5.94 -11.76 -15.64
CA ASP A 98 6.51 -12.99 -16.17
C ASP A 98 7.23 -13.83 -15.09
N ASN A 99 7.89 -14.91 -15.51
CA ASN A 99 8.56 -15.84 -14.61
C ASN A 99 9.95 -15.36 -14.13
N ARG A 100 10.46 -14.26 -14.68
CA ARG A 100 11.72 -13.63 -14.26
C ARG A 100 11.52 -12.59 -13.19
N ASP A 101 10.32 -12.01 -13.11
CA ASP A 101 9.94 -11.08 -12.06
C ASP A 101 10.07 -11.70 -10.67
N LEU A 102 10.56 -10.89 -9.74
CA LEU A 102 10.74 -11.32 -8.37
C LEU A 102 9.43 -11.18 -7.60
N LYS A 103 8.80 -12.31 -7.30
CA LYS A 103 7.76 -12.38 -6.26
C LYS A 103 8.40 -12.43 -4.87
N ILE A 104 8.08 -11.46 -4.04
CA ILE A 104 8.37 -11.44 -2.60
C ILE A 104 7.06 -11.76 -1.88
N ASN A 105 7.07 -12.85 -1.11
CA ASN A 105 5.91 -13.26 -0.33
C ASN A 105 5.87 -12.56 1.04
N PRO A 106 4.69 -12.44 1.66
CA PRO A 106 4.56 -11.87 2.99
C PRO A 106 5.41 -12.65 4.00
N THR A 107 6.14 -11.92 4.82
CA THR A 107 6.91 -12.49 5.94
C THR A 107 6.03 -12.78 7.15
N THR A 108 4.79 -12.28 7.16
CA THR A 108 3.82 -12.43 8.24
C THR A 108 2.41 -12.57 7.68
N SER A 109 1.63 -13.51 8.22
CA SER A 109 0.22 -13.74 7.86
C SER A 109 -0.71 -12.62 8.30
N ALA A 110 -0.26 -11.76 9.21
CA ALA A 110 -1.03 -10.61 9.68
C ALA A 110 -0.96 -9.41 8.71
N SER A 111 -0.08 -9.45 7.71
CA SER A 111 -0.01 -8.40 6.70
C SER A 111 -1.24 -8.47 5.80
N LYS A 112 -1.84 -7.31 5.53
CA LYS A 112 -2.87 -7.18 4.50
C LYS A 112 -2.29 -7.20 3.09
N LEU A 113 -0.99 -6.92 2.94
CA LEU A 113 -0.34 -6.97 1.64
C LEU A 113 -0.06 -8.43 1.24
N GLU A 114 -0.66 -8.90 0.15
CA GLU A 114 -0.60 -10.32 -0.24
C GLU A 114 0.71 -10.71 -0.95
N GLY A 115 1.39 -9.74 -1.55
CA GLY A 115 2.65 -9.95 -2.23
C GLY A 115 3.22 -8.68 -2.84
N ILE A 116 4.51 -8.72 -3.11
CA ILE A 116 5.23 -7.66 -3.82
C ILE A 116 5.89 -8.28 -5.04
N TYR A 117 5.61 -7.75 -6.22
CA TYR A 117 6.32 -8.13 -7.44
C TYR A 117 7.29 -7.02 -7.83
N VAL A 118 8.53 -7.38 -8.12
CA VAL A 118 9.56 -6.45 -8.59
C VAL A 118 9.95 -6.89 -9.99
N LEU A 119 9.78 -6.01 -10.96
CA LEU A 119 9.98 -6.36 -12.37
C LEU A 119 11.47 -6.54 -12.69
N ASP A 120 11.81 -7.64 -13.36
CA ASP A 120 13.16 -7.85 -13.88
C ASP A 120 13.34 -7.03 -15.16
N ASN A 121 14.34 -6.15 -15.19
CA ASN A 121 14.66 -5.34 -16.37
C ASN A 121 15.76 -6.01 -17.20
N GLU A 122 15.48 -7.23 -17.67
CA GLU A 122 16.38 -8.03 -18.53
C GLU A 122 17.77 -8.32 -17.92
N LEU A 123 17.90 -8.27 -16.59
CA LEU A 123 19.19 -8.43 -15.92
C LEU A 123 19.76 -9.84 -16.11
N THR A 124 21.09 -9.98 -16.11
CA THR A 124 21.72 -11.29 -16.32
C THR A 124 22.58 -11.73 -15.13
N ASP A 125 22.60 -13.04 -14.88
CA ASP A 125 23.49 -13.73 -13.94
C ASP A 125 23.70 -13.01 -12.58
N ARG A 126 24.88 -12.43 -12.38
CA ARG A 126 25.30 -11.80 -11.12
C ARG A 126 24.56 -10.51 -10.83
N GLU A 127 24.17 -9.79 -11.86
CA GLU A 127 23.41 -8.54 -11.74
C GLU A 127 22.00 -8.86 -11.25
N TYR A 128 21.38 -9.91 -11.82
CA TYR A 128 20.08 -10.40 -11.38
C TYR A 128 20.09 -10.84 -9.92
N GLU A 129 21.07 -11.64 -9.49
CA GLU A 129 21.14 -12.08 -8.09
C GLU A 129 21.40 -10.93 -7.10
N ARG A 130 22.20 -9.93 -7.50
CA ARG A 130 22.42 -8.71 -6.70
C ARG A 130 21.14 -7.89 -6.59
N TRP A 131 20.47 -7.65 -7.72
CA TRP A 131 19.19 -6.95 -7.79
C TRP A 131 18.14 -7.64 -6.91
N LYS A 132 18.02 -8.97 -7.01
CA LYS A 132 17.07 -9.76 -6.23
C LYS A 132 17.30 -9.65 -4.72
N LYS A 133 18.56 -9.67 -4.29
CA LYS A 133 18.94 -9.45 -2.89
C LYS A 133 18.56 -8.05 -2.41
N ASN A 134 18.88 -7.03 -3.20
CA ASN A 134 18.58 -5.64 -2.89
C ASN A 134 17.07 -5.42 -2.80
N ALA A 135 16.32 -5.86 -3.82
CA ALA A 135 14.86 -5.78 -3.89
C ALA A 135 14.20 -6.43 -2.66
N ARG A 136 14.64 -7.62 -2.23
CA ARG A 136 14.14 -8.22 -0.98
C ARG A 136 14.45 -7.38 0.24
N SER A 137 15.65 -6.83 0.35
CA SER A 137 16.04 -5.97 1.47
C SER A 137 15.21 -4.69 1.55
N LEU A 138 14.88 -4.09 0.39
CA LEU A 138 14.09 -2.87 0.29
C LEU A 138 12.60 -3.11 0.60
N PHE A 139 12.01 -4.16 0.03
CA PHE A 139 10.55 -4.29 -0.01
C PHE A 139 9.97 -5.30 0.99
N ALA A 140 10.70 -6.33 1.41
CA ALA A 140 10.19 -7.26 2.42
C ALA A 140 9.80 -6.57 3.75
N PRO A 141 10.50 -5.52 4.23
CA PRO A 141 10.07 -4.79 5.43
C PRO A 141 8.71 -4.10 5.31
N LEU A 142 8.21 -3.85 4.09
CA LEU A 142 6.92 -3.18 3.87
C LEU A 142 5.74 -4.01 4.37
N PHE A 143 5.81 -5.35 4.35
CA PHE A 143 4.72 -6.20 4.85
C PHE A 143 4.34 -5.86 6.30
N GLY A 144 5.31 -5.50 7.15
CA GLY A 144 5.06 -5.10 8.53
C GLY A 144 4.31 -3.78 8.68
N GLN A 145 4.28 -2.94 7.64
CA GLN A 145 3.61 -1.63 7.63
C GLN A 145 2.12 -1.75 7.32
N PHE A 146 1.75 -2.84 6.63
CA PHE A 146 0.38 -3.17 6.28
C PHE A 146 -0.25 -4.17 7.25
N ILE A 147 0.29 -4.30 8.47
CA ILE A 147 -0.42 -4.99 9.55
C ILE A 147 -1.49 -4.04 10.07
N ALA A 148 -2.74 -4.37 9.79
CA ALA A 148 -3.88 -3.63 10.30
C ALA A 148 -4.12 -3.99 11.78
N PRO A 149 -4.44 -3.02 12.64
CA PRO A 149 -4.93 -3.35 13.98
C PRO A 149 -6.23 -4.17 13.88
N PRO A 150 -6.49 -5.06 14.85
CA PRO A 150 -7.68 -5.91 14.84
C PRO A 150 -8.95 -5.06 14.72
N ASP A 151 -9.82 -5.47 13.80
CA ASP A 151 -11.08 -4.78 13.52
C ASP A 151 -12.09 -5.11 14.62
N ALA A 152 -12.46 -4.10 15.42
CA ALA A 152 -13.45 -4.23 16.48
C ALA A 152 -14.82 -4.68 15.92
N SER A 153 -15.14 -4.37 14.67
CA SER A 153 -16.42 -4.73 14.03
C SER A 153 -16.47 -6.20 13.56
N SER A 154 -15.32 -6.79 13.23
CA SER A 154 -15.22 -8.21 12.83
C SER A 154 -15.45 -9.18 14.00
N ALA A 155 -15.28 -8.74 15.24
CA ALA A 155 -15.63 -9.50 16.44
C ALA A 155 -17.16 -9.69 16.61
N PHE A 156 -17.98 -8.94 15.86
CA PHE A 156 -19.43 -8.90 15.98
C PHE A 156 -20.19 -9.25 14.69
N SER A 157 -19.50 -9.57 13.60
CA SER A 157 -20.13 -9.93 12.32
C SER A 157 -20.79 -11.31 12.35
N ASP A 158 -20.47 -12.15 13.34
CA ASP A 158 -21.29 -13.31 13.68
C ASP A 158 -22.61 -12.83 14.30
N ARG A 159 -23.69 -12.88 13.49
CA ARG A 159 -25.06 -12.49 13.89
C ARG A 159 -25.53 -13.18 15.17
N SER A 160 -24.95 -14.32 15.54
CA SER A 160 -25.23 -15.03 16.80
C SER A 160 -24.70 -14.29 18.05
N ILE A 161 -23.69 -13.42 17.90
CA ILE A 161 -23.03 -12.70 18.99
C ILE A 161 -23.59 -11.27 19.13
N ALA A 162 -23.98 -10.63 18.02
CA ALA A 162 -24.52 -9.27 17.98
C ALA A 162 -25.84 -9.07 18.77
N ASP A 163 -26.64 -10.12 18.93
CA ASP A 163 -27.88 -10.09 19.71
C ASP A 163 -27.70 -10.46 21.18
N ASN A 164 -26.47 -10.79 21.60
CA ASN A 164 -26.19 -11.11 22.99
C ASN A 164 -26.26 -9.85 23.87
N PRO A 165 -27.08 -9.82 24.95
CA PRO A 165 -27.25 -8.65 25.79
C PRO A 165 -25.96 -8.17 26.48
N LEU A 166 -24.99 -9.06 26.71
CA LEU A 166 -23.65 -8.70 27.22
C LEU A 166 -22.83 -7.89 26.21
N VAL A 167 -23.01 -8.17 24.92
CA VAL A 167 -22.35 -7.46 23.82
C VAL A 167 -22.93 -6.07 23.63
N LYS A 168 -24.26 -5.93 23.76
CA LYS A 168 -24.93 -4.61 23.75
C LYS A 168 -24.48 -3.72 24.91
N LEU A 169 -24.15 -4.30 26.07
CA LEU A 169 -23.67 -3.58 27.24
C LEU A 169 -22.22 -3.07 27.08
N MET A 170 -21.39 -3.79 26.35
CA MET A 170 -19.97 -3.45 26.15
C MET A 170 -19.74 -2.52 24.95
N LYS A 171 -20.75 -2.25 24.11
CA LYS A 171 -20.67 -1.31 22.97
C LYS A 171 -19.95 0.02 23.29
N PRO A 172 -20.23 0.71 24.41
CA PRO A 172 -19.55 1.97 24.73
C PRO A 172 -18.05 1.80 24.96
N ALA A 173 -17.62 0.67 25.56
CA ALA A 173 -16.20 0.37 25.76
C ALA A 173 -15.48 0.06 24.43
N PHE A 174 -16.21 -0.43 23.43
CA PHE A 174 -15.68 -0.72 22.09
C PHE A 174 -15.65 0.49 21.17
N GLU A 175 -16.59 1.43 21.27
CA GLU A 175 -16.50 2.75 20.60
C GLU A 175 -15.29 3.55 21.11
N VAL A 176 -14.97 3.43 22.40
CA VAL A 176 -13.73 3.93 23.00
C VAL A 176 -12.51 3.20 22.44
N LEU A 177 -12.61 1.89 22.17
CA LEU A 177 -11.53 1.13 21.54
C LEU A 177 -11.28 1.61 20.09
N GLU A 178 -12.32 1.87 19.30
CA GLU A 178 -12.19 2.42 17.93
C GLU A 178 -11.47 3.78 17.94
N THR A 179 -11.87 4.67 18.85
CA THR A 179 -11.20 5.97 19.03
C THR A 179 -9.76 5.83 19.56
N MET A 180 -9.47 4.82 20.38
CA MET A 180 -8.10 4.49 20.80
C MET A 180 -7.26 3.90 19.66
N THR A 181 -7.82 3.07 18.77
CA THR A 181 -7.10 2.56 17.60
C THR A 181 -6.71 3.67 16.64
N ASP A 182 -7.59 4.64 16.37
CA ASP A 182 -7.25 5.80 15.54
C ASP A 182 -6.22 6.72 16.24
N ALA A 183 -6.17 6.72 17.57
CA ALA A 183 -5.15 7.45 18.36
C ALA A 183 -3.78 6.73 18.40
N VAL A 184 -3.75 5.40 18.30
CA VAL A 184 -2.53 4.57 18.31
C VAL A 184 -1.95 4.40 16.89
N ASP A 185 -2.81 4.29 15.88
CA ASP A 185 -2.44 4.21 14.47
C ASP A 185 -3.37 5.13 13.65
N PRO A 186 -2.91 6.31 13.20
CA PRO A 186 -3.73 7.27 12.45
C PRO A 186 -4.20 6.73 11.09
N TYR A 187 -3.67 5.57 10.68
CA TYR A 187 -3.94 4.92 9.40
C TYR A 187 -4.70 3.59 9.54
N ALA A 188 -5.17 3.23 10.74
CA ALA A 188 -5.86 1.97 11.04
C ALA A 188 -6.93 1.60 9.99
N ARG A 189 -7.88 2.51 9.73
CA ARG A 189 -8.96 2.31 8.75
C ARG A 189 -8.47 2.16 7.31
N MET A 190 -7.40 2.86 6.94
CA MET A 190 -6.82 2.83 5.59
C MET A 190 -6.05 1.51 5.36
N LYS A 191 -5.40 0.97 6.40
CA LYS A 191 -4.76 -0.35 6.38
C LYS A 191 -5.77 -1.49 6.33
N GLN A 192 -6.84 -1.41 7.13
CA GLN A 192 -7.88 -2.45 7.19
C GLN A 192 -8.55 -2.71 5.85
N ARG A 193 -8.73 -1.66 5.04
CA ARG A 193 -9.43 -1.73 3.75
C ARG A 193 -8.53 -1.93 2.53
N LEU A 194 -7.20 -1.98 2.71
CA LEU A 194 -6.21 -1.86 1.61
C LEU A 194 -6.67 -0.78 0.62
N PHE A 195 -6.46 0.48 1.00
CA PHE A 195 -7.02 1.64 0.29
C PHE A 195 -6.65 1.74 -1.20
N PHE A 196 -5.81 0.86 -1.74
CA PHE A 196 -5.45 0.73 -3.15
C PHE A 196 -5.59 -0.72 -3.61
N ASN A 197 -6.02 -0.93 -4.85
CA ASN A 197 -6.18 -2.26 -5.44
C ASN A 197 -4.82 -2.83 -5.92
N ALA A 198 -3.96 -1.96 -6.46
CA ALA A 198 -2.56 -2.25 -6.72
C ALA A 198 -1.75 -0.94 -6.70
N LEU A 199 -0.47 -0.97 -6.34
CA LEU A 199 0.37 0.22 -6.35
C LEU A 199 1.59 -0.05 -7.21
N ILE A 200 1.82 0.81 -8.20
CA ILE A 200 3.08 0.82 -8.95
C ILE A 200 3.99 1.80 -8.24
N ILE A 201 5.17 1.35 -7.84
CA ILE A 201 6.24 2.22 -7.37
C ILE A 201 7.25 2.24 -8.50
N GLN A 202 7.42 3.38 -9.16
CA GLN A 202 8.58 3.62 -9.99
C GLN A 202 9.60 4.37 -9.15
N VAL A 203 10.83 3.91 -9.21
CA VAL A 203 11.94 4.40 -8.42
C VAL A 203 12.95 4.93 -9.44
N ASP A 204 13.37 6.19 -9.30
CA ASP A 204 14.37 6.87 -10.12
C ASP A 204 15.34 7.62 -9.19
#